data_AF-A0A0L1J6L7-F1
#
_entry.id   AF-A0A0L1J6L7-F1
#
_cell.length_a   1.000
_cell.length_b   1.000
_cell.length_c   1.000
_cell.angle_alpha   90.00
_cell.angle_beta   90.00
_cell.angle_gamma   90.00
#
_symmetry.space_group_name_H-M   'P 1'
#
loop_
_entity.id
_entity.type
_entity.pdbx_description
1 polymer ?
#
loop_
_entity_poly.entity_id
_entity_poly.type
_entity_poly.pdbx_seq_one_letter_code
_entity_poly.pdbx_strand_id
1 'polypeptide(L)'
;MGRWGWRLFESDQDLDAACGLAEGLGFEMDDWEHTMSSMVHQTDMLAGAAAREYYKTEEYKQELENEIVPYIRAKLDTDNLGDRLFAAARTQENNQTVPCTKYRTIILGALMMRAGARIRADDLQHLRDLVPQIQCNSQFVLPLFDEGFRSPGRAQFLAALDHYQAGVPRNYQEPR
;
A
#
# COMPACT_ATOMS: atom_id res chain seq x y z
N MET A 1 -14.42 1.66 -17.68
CA MET A 1 -12.99 1.34 -17.95
C MET A 1 -12.24 1.65 -16.68
N GLY A 2 -11.49 0.68 -16.14
CA GLY A 2 -10.76 0.85 -14.88
C GLY A 2 -9.58 1.81 -14.98
N ARG A 3 -9.06 2.26 -13.84
CA ARG A 3 -7.88 3.13 -13.75
C ARG A 3 -6.62 2.26 -13.83
N TRP A 4 -5.72 2.65 -14.73
CA TRP A 4 -4.51 1.88 -15.06
C TRP A 4 -3.23 2.44 -14.43
N GLY A 5 -3.34 3.38 -13.49
CA GLY A 5 -2.29 4.31 -13.07
C GLY A 5 -0.87 3.75 -12.94
N TRP A 6 0.12 4.62 -13.15
CA TRP A 6 1.50 4.21 -13.38
C TRP A 6 2.34 4.16 -12.10
N ARG A 7 1.96 4.91 -11.07
CA ARG A 7 2.62 4.93 -9.75
C ARG A 7 1.83 4.09 -8.75
N LEU A 8 2.41 3.87 -7.56
CA LEU A 8 1.73 3.12 -6.51
C LEU A 8 0.44 3.82 -6.07
N PHE A 9 -0.59 3.01 -5.81
CA PHE A 9 -1.92 3.45 -5.42
C PHE A 9 -2.63 4.26 -6.50
N GLU A 10 -2.22 4.15 -7.77
CA GLU A 10 -2.92 4.84 -8.87
C GLU A 10 -3.83 3.93 -9.70
N SER A 11 -3.58 2.61 -9.65
CA SER A 11 -4.38 1.62 -10.36
C SER A 11 -5.50 1.07 -9.48
N ASP A 12 -6.60 0.61 -10.10
CA ASP A 12 -7.72 0.02 -9.33
C ASP A 12 -7.24 -1.21 -8.53
N GLN A 13 -6.32 -2.00 -9.09
CA GLN A 13 -5.75 -3.18 -8.43
C GLN A 13 -4.99 -2.83 -7.14
N ASP A 14 -4.26 -1.72 -7.11
CA ASP A 14 -3.54 -1.29 -5.90
C ASP A 14 -4.53 -0.94 -4.78
N LEU A 15 -5.65 -0.30 -5.15
CA LEU A 15 -6.68 0.14 -4.22
C LEU A 15 -7.48 -1.05 -3.69
N ASP A 16 -7.87 -1.98 -4.57
CA ASP A 16 -8.53 -3.22 -4.17
C ASP A 16 -7.63 -4.05 -3.24
N ALA A 17 -6.33 -4.15 -3.57
CA ALA A 17 -5.36 -4.81 -2.73
C ALA A 17 -5.21 -4.13 -1.37
N ALA A 18 -5.18 -2.79 -1.31
CA ALA A 18 -5.08 -2.03 -0.06
C ALA A 18 -6.34 -2.17 0.82
N CYS A 19 -7.54 -2.13 0.22
CA CYS A 19 -8.82 -2.24 0.93
C CYS A 19 -9.00 -3.62 1.58
N GLY A 20 -8.72 -4.70 0.85
CA GLY A 20 -8.91 -6.08 1.33
C GLY A 20 -7.64 -6.73 1.91
N LEU A 21 -6.58 -5.96 2.19
CA LEU A 21 -5.28 -6.52 2.54
C LEU A 21 -5.34 -7.31 3.85
N ALA A 22 -5.80 -6.66 4.92
CA ALA A 22 -5.81 -7.20 6.27
C ALA A 22 -6.69 -8.46 6.37
N GLU A 23 -7.93 -8.37 5.88
CA GLU A 23 -8.88 -9.48 5.87
C GLU A 23 -8.34 -10.65 5.04
N GLY A 24 -7.74 -10.38 3.87
CA GLY A 24 -7.09 -11.41 3.05
C GLY A 24 -5.89 -12.09 3.72
N LEU A 25 -5.28 -11.43 4.72
CA LEU A 25 -4.23 -12.00 5.56
C LEU A 25 -4.77 -12.68 6.82
N GLY A 26 -6.08 -12.69 7.04
CA GLY A 26 -6.76 -13.29 8.19
C GLY A 26 -6.82 -12.37 9.42
N PHE A 27 -6.75 -11.05 9.23
CA PHE A 27 -6.85 -10.07 10.31
C PHE A 27 -8.16 -9.28 10.17
N GLU A 28 -9.00 -9.35 11.19
CA GLU A 28 -10.20 -8.53 11.31
C GLU A 28 -9.82 -7.13 11.84
N MET A 29 -10.29 -6.10 11.16
CA MET A 29 -10.02 -4.69 11.49
C MET A 29 -11.29 -3.83 11.53
N ASP A 30 -12.46 -4.47 11.65
CA ASP A 30 -13.78 -3.82 11.50
C ASP A 30 -14.05 -2.78 12.59
N ASP A 31 -13.40 -2.91 13.74
CA ASP A 31 -13.51 -1.97 14.86
C ASP A 31 -12.60 -0.73 14.71
N TRP A 32 -11.88 -0.59 13.59
CA TRP A 32 -11.00 0.55 13.39
C TRP A 32 -11.75 1.76 12.84
N GLU A 33 -11.52 2.92 13.45
CA GLU A 33 -12.05 4.21 12.98
C GLU A 33 -11.55 4.56 11.56
N HIS A 34 -10.28 4.29 11.29
CA HIS A 34 -9.69 4.40 9.96
C HIS A 34 -9.06 3.07 9.54
N THR A 35 -9.15 2.74 8.25
CA THR A 35 -8.53 1.54 7.70
C THR A 35 -7.18 1.87 7.08
N MET A 36 -6.37 0.85 6.76
CA MET A 36 -5.10 1.08 6.07
C MET A 36 -5.29 1.78 4.71
N SER A 37 -6.40 1.51 4.01
CA SER A 37 -6.72 2.17 2.75
C SER A 37 -7.12 3.64 2.92
N SER A 38 -7.56 4.08 4.11
CA SER A 38 -7.82 5.50 4.39
C SER A 38 -6.59 6.39 4.24
N MET A 39 -5.37 5.83 4.29
CA MET A 39 -4.12 6.59 4.13
C MET A 39 -3.77 6.90 2.66
N VAL A 40 -4.45 6.25 1.70
CA VAL A 40 -4.14 6.37 0.28
C VAL A 40 -5.22 7.18 -0.43
N HIS A 41 -4.86 8.40 -0.76
CA HIS A 41 -5.67 9.47 -1.37
C HIS A 41 -6.34 9.13 -2.73
N GLN A 42 -6.24 7.89 -3.21
CA GLN A 42 -6.74 7.49 -4.53
C GLN A 42 -7.99 6.62 -4.46
N THR A 43 -8.35 6.07 -3.27
CA THR A 43 -9.69 5.52 -3.00
C THR A 43 -10.77 6.59 -3.21
N ASP A 44 -10.41 7.83 -2.95
CA ASP A 44 -11.15 9.07 -3.14
C ASP A 44 -11.64 9.31 -4.58
N MET A 45 -10.96 8.73 -5.57
CA MET A 45 -11.28 8.91 -6.98
C MET A 45 -12.45 8.04 -7.45
N LEU A 46 -12.83 7.03 -6.65
CA LEU A 46 -14.09 6.29 -6.81
C LEU A 46 -15.26 7.03 -6.17
N ALA A 47 -14.97 8.05 -5.35
CA ALA A 47 -15.98 8.80 -4.66
C ALA A 47 -16.69 9.80 -5.59
N GLY A 48 -17.92 10.15 -5.25
CA GLY A 48 -18.72 11.13 -5.98
C GLY A 48 -17.99 12.48 -6.13
N ALA A 49 -18.45 13.33 -7.06
CA ALA A 49 -17.81 14.61 -7.33
C ALA A 49 -17.59 15.47 -6.06
N ALA A 50 -18.56 15.47 -5.14
CA ALA A 50 -18.45 16.19 -3.86
C ALA A 50 -17.31 15.67 -2.97
N ALA A 51 -17.14 14.35 -2.87
CA ALA A 51 -16.06 13.76 -2.10
C ALA A 51 -14.71 14.04 -2.75
N ARG A 52 -14.59 13.95 -4.09
CA ARG A 52 -13.36 14.33 -4.80
C ARG A 52 -12.94 15.79 -4.58
N GLU A 53 -13.88 16.71 -4.43
CA GLU A 53 -13.57 18.09 -4.06
C GLU A 53 -13.14 18.21 -2.60
N TYR A 54 -13.80 17.49 -1.68
CA TYR A 54 -13.39 17.41 -0.28
C TYR A 54 -11.93 16.93 -0.13
N TYR A 55 -11.53 15.90 -0.86
CA TYR A 55 -10.18 15.36 -0.77
C TYR A 55 -9.09 16.29 -1.31
N LYS A 56 -9.44 17.36 -2.03
CA LYS A 56 -8.49 18.39 -2.46
C LYS A 56 -8.33 19.52 -1.45
N THR A 57 -9.13 19.51 -0.38
CA THR A 57 -9.15 20.58 0.62
C THR A 57 -7.92 20.51 1.53
N GLU A 58 -7.52 21.66 2.08
CA GLU A 58 -6.43 21.68 3.05
C GLU A 58 -6.89 21.04 4.37
N GLU A 59 -8.19 21.12 4.68
CA GLU A 59 -8.83 20.46 5.80
C GLU A 59 -8.61 18.94 5.76
N TYR A 60 -8.91 18.28 4.64
CA TYR A 60 -8.66 16.85 4.50
C TYR A 60 -7.17 16.50 4.56
N LYS A 61 -6.31 17.33 3.98
CA LYS A 61 -4.86 17.12 4.04
C LYS A 61 -4.36 17.15 5.49
N GLN A 62 -4.88 18.07 6.30
CA GLN A 62 -4.55 18.16 7.73
C GLN A 62 -5.11 16.97 8.52
N GLU A 63 -6.34 16.53 8.25
CA GLU A 63 -6.94 15.33 8.83
C GLU A 63 -6.08 14.08 8.52
N LEU A 64 -5.70 13.92 7.26
CA LEU A 64 -4.87 12.81 6.80
C LEU A 64 -3.50 12.78 7.50
N GLU A 65 -2.84 13.94 7.60
CA GLU A 65 -1.50 14.06 8.18
C GLU A 65 -1.50 13.94 9.71
N ASN A 66 -2.50 14.53 10.38
CA ASN A 66 -2.49 14.67 11.84
C ASN A 66 -3.37 13.65 12.58
N GLU A 67 -4.34 13.03 11.92
CA GLU A 67 -5.29 12.11 12.54
C GLU A 67 -5.18 10.70 11.95
N ILE A 68 -5.44 10.55 10.64
CA ILE A 68 -5.54 9.23 9.98
C ILE A 68 -4.20 8.49 9.99
N VAL A 69 -3.13 9.11 9.47
CA VAL A 69 -1.81 8.47 9.39
C VAL A 69 -1.25 8.12 10.77
N PRO A 70 -1.27 9.02 11.77
CA PRO A 70 -0.84 8.70 13.13
C PRO A 70 -1.66 7.59 13.80
N TYR A 71 -2.98 7.57 13.60
CA TYR A 71 -3.86 6.51 14.09
C TYR A 71 -3.44 5.14 13.56
N ILE A 72 -3.27 5.02 12.23
CA ILE A 72 -2.90 3.75 11.61
C ILE A 72 -1.50 3.29 12.05
N ARG A 73 -0.53 4.21 12.11
CA ARG A 73 0.81 3.90 12.62
C ARG A 73 0.75 3.30 14.02
N ALA A 74 0.01 3.94 14.93
CA ALA A 74 -0.10 3.47 16.31
C ALA A 74 -0.69 2.05 16.37
N LYS A 75 -1.71 1.76 15.56
CA LYS A 75 -2.30 0.41 15.49
C LYS A 75 -1.32 -0.62 14.93
N LEU A 76 -0.59 -0.29 13.88
CA LEU A 76 0.41 -1.19 13.27
C LEU A 76 1.56 -1.50 14.22
N ASP A 77 2.00 -0.52 15.00
CA ASP A 77 3.09 -0.70 15.98
C ASP A 77 2.62 -1.41 17.27
N THR A 78 1.32 -1.34 17.61
CA THR A 78 0.74 -2.02 18.77
C THR A 78 0.78 -3.54 18.60
N ASP A 79 1.24 -4.24 19.64
CA ASP A 79 1.38 -5.71 19.67
C ASP A 79 2.12 -6.28 18.45
N ASN A 80 3.03 -5.49 17.86
CA ASN A 80 3.75 -5.80 16.63
C ASN A 80 2.82 -6.30 15.51
N LEU A 81 1.65 -5.68 15.35
CA LEU A 81 0.69 -6.04 14.30
C LEU A 81 1.31 -6.00 12.90
N GLY A 82 2.12 -4.98 12.60
CA GLY A 82 2.86 -4.87 11.34
C GLY A 82 3.73 -6.10 11.05
N ASP A 83 4.49 -6.57 12.04
CA ASP A 83 5.34 -7.77 11.91
C ASP A 83 4.49 -9.03 11.65
N ARG A 84 3.33 -9.15 12.31
CA ARG A 84 2.40 -10.27 12.10
C ARG A 84 1.78 -10.25 10.71
N LEU A 85 1.42 -9.07 10.19
CA LEU A 85 0.93 -8.89 8.82
C LEU A 85 2.01 -9.31 7.81
N PHE A 86 3.27 -8.93 8.01
CA PHE A 86 4.37 -9.37 7.15
C PHE A 86 4.57 -10.89 7.17
N ALA A 87 4.54 -11.50 8.36
CA ALA A 87 4.67 -12.95 8.50
C ALA A 87 3.54 -13.70 7.76
N ALA A 88 2.31 -13.21 7.87
CA ALA A 88 1.16 -13.75 7.15
C ALA A 88 1.32 -13.56 5.63
N ALA A 89 1.69 -12.36 5.18
CA ALA A 89 1.88 -12.06 3.76
C ALA A 89 2.94 -12.97 3.12
N ARG A 90 4.11 -13.11 3.76
CA ARG A 90 5.18 -14.01 3.32
C ARG A 90 4.74 -15.46 3.18
N THR A 91 3.90 -15.93 4.09
CA THR A 91 3.36 -17.31 4.04
C THR A 91 2.46 -17.51 2.81
N GLN A 92 1.78 -16.46 2.35
CA GLN A 92 0.87 -16.50 1.21
C GLN A 92 1.52 -16.20 -0.15
N GLU A 93 2.77 -15.70 -0.20
CA GLU A 93 3.46 -15.29 -1.43
C GLU A 93 3.57 -16.37 -2.52
N ASN A 94 3.61 -17.64 -2.12
CA ASN A 94 3.70 -18.77 -3.04
C ASN A 94 2.36 -19.51 -3.20
N ASN A 95 1.27 -18.94 -2.68
CA ASN A 95 -0.05 -19.53 -2.82
C ASN A 95 -0.53 -19.41 -4.28
N GLN A 96 -0.64 -20.55 -4.96
CA GLN A 96 -1.06 -20.62 -6.37
C GLN A 96 -2.57 -20.38 -6.57
N THR A 97 -3.38 -20.41 -5.51
CA THR A 97 -4.84 -20.22 -5.62
C THR A 97 -5.26 -18.75 -5.56
N VAL A 98 -4.37 -17.86 -5.12
CA VAL A 98 -4.64 -16.42 -5.00
C VAL A 98 -3.71 -15.69 -5.97
N PRO A 99 -4.23 -14.95 -6.96
CA PRO A 99 -3.39 -14.20 -7.88
C PRO A 99 -2.68 -13.04 -7.17
N CYS A 100 -1.50 -12.66 -7.67
CA CYS A 100 -0.75 -11.46 -7.28
C CYS A 100 -0.38 -11.36 -5.78
N THR A 101 -0.19 -12.48 -5.08
CA THR A 101 0.14 -12.52 -3.64
C THR A 101 1.45 -11.80 -3.30
N LYS A 102 2.49 -11.96 -4.13
CA LYS A 102 3.74 -11.21 -3.98
C LYS A 102 3.54 -9.70 -4.08
N TYR A 103 2.70 -9.27 -5.02
CA TYR A 103 2.38 -7.85 -5.16
C TYR A 103 1.59 -7.32 -3.95
N ARG A 104 0.72 -8.12 -3.32
CA ARG A 104 0.08 -7.74 -2.06
C ARG A 104 1.09 -7.49 -0.93
N THR A 105 2.20 -8.25 -0.86
CA THR A 105 3.29 -7.94 0.07
C THR A 105 3.96 -6.59 -0.25
N ILE A 106 4.10 -6.23 -1.54
CA ILE A 106 4.59 -4.89 -1.93
C ILE A 106 3.63 -3.80 -1.44
N ILE A 107 2.31 -3.99 -1.64
CA ILE A 107 1.28 -3.07 -1.16
C ILE A 107 1.31 -2.94 0.36
N LEU A 108 1.47 -4.04 1.10
CA LEU A 108 1.67 -4.02 2.56
C LEU A 108 2.88 -3.15 2.94
N GLY A 109 4.03 -3.39 2.31
CA GLY A 109 5.24 -2.60 2.54
C GLY A 109 5.03 -1.11 2.26
N ALA A 110 4.33 -0.79 1.18
CA ALA A 110 4.02 0.58 0.81
C ALA A 110 3.08 1.26 1.83
N LEU A 111 2.06 0.55 2.34
CA LEU A 111 1.17 1.05 3.38
C LEU A 111 1.88 1.24 4.73
N MET A 112 2.78 0.31 5.09
CA MET A 112 3.62 0.44 6.30
C MET A 112 4.53 1.67 6.21
N MET A 113 5.16 1.90 5.07
CA MET A 113 5.98 3.09 4.81
C MET A 113 5.11 4.36 4.77
N ARG A 114 3.89 4.29 4.21
CA ARG A 114 2.92 5.41 4.22
C ARG A 114 2.55 5.81 5.64
N ALA A 115 2.33 4.85 6.52
CA ALA A 115 2.08 5.11 7.94
C ALA A 115 3.33 5.63 8.69
N GLY A 116 4.52 5.37 8.17
CA GLY A 116 5.76 5.51 8.94
C GLY A 116 5.84 4.51 10.09
N ALA A 117 5.15 3.36 9.96
CA ALA A 117 5.17 2.28 10.95
C ALA A 117 6.56 1.64 11.02
N ARG A 118 6.85 0.97 12.13
CA ARG A 118 8.10 0.22 12.30
C ARG A 118 8.08 -1.01 11.38
N ILE A 119 9.14 -1.17 10.60
CA ILE A 119 9.38 -2.33 9.73
C ILE A 119 10.72 -2.93 10.15
N ARG A 120 10.77 -4.26 10.35
CA ARG A 120 12.03 -4.94 10.69
C ARG A 120 13.00 -4.90 9.52
N ALA A 121 14.30 -4.92 9.82
CA ALA A 121 15.34 -4.99 8.80
C ALA A 121 15.16 -6.19 7.86
N ASP A 122 14.78 -7.35 8.41
CA ASP A 122 14.50 -8.56 7.63
C ASP A 122 13.32 -8.39 6.67
N ASP A 123 12.30 -7.62 7.06
CA ASP A 123 11.14 -7.28 6.22
C ASP A 123 11.50 -6.29 5.12
N LEU A 124 12.31 -5.27 5.43
CA LEU A 124 12.83 -4.35 4.42
C LEU A 124 13.71 -5.08 3.39
N GLN A 125 14.57 -6.00 3.82
CA GLN A 125 15.39 -6.78 2.92
C GLN A 125 14.54 -7.73 2.07
N HIS A 126 13.58 -8.41 2.68
CA HIS A 126 12.65 -9.26 1.94
C HIS A 126 11.89 -8.49 0.86
N LEU A 127 11.40 -7.29 1.16
CA LEU A 127 10.75 -6.44 0.16
C LEU A 127 11.68 -6.11 -1.01
N ARG A 128 12.97 -5.81 -0.75
CA ARG A 128 13.97 -5.58 -1.82
C ARG A 128 14.17 -6.82 -2.68
N ASP A 129 14.25 -7.99 -2.05
CA ASP A 129 14.46 -9.27 -2.75
C ASP A 129 13.22 -9.74 -3.51
N LEU A 130 12.03 -9.28 -3.09
CA LEU A 130 10.75 -9.59 -3.72
C LEU A 130 10.51 -8.77 -5.00
N VAL A 131 10.90 -7.49 -5.01
CA VAL A 131 10.74 -6.59 -6.17
C VAL A 131 11.18 -7.20 -7.51
N PRO A 132 12.39 -7.79 -7.67
CA PRO A 132 12.82 -8.34 -8.95
C PRO A 132 12.07 -9.61 -9.36
N GLN A 133 11.31 -10.24 -8.46
CA GLN A 133 10.54 -11.45 -8.75
C GLN A 133 9.15 -11.18 -9.34
N ILE A 134 8.67 -9.94 -9.23
CA ILE A 134 7.37 -9.51 -9.72
C ILE A 134 7.54 -8.96 -11.12
N GLN A 135 6.77 -9.48 -12.08
CA GLN A 135 6.87 -9.01 -13.45
C GLN A 135 6.38 -7.55 -13.54
N CYS A 136 7.30 -6.65 -13.88
CA CYS A 136 6.97 -5.24 -14.09
C CYS A 136 6.83 -4.95 -15.58
N ASN A 137 5.67 -4.43 -15.97
CA ASN A 137 5.40 -4.10 -17.37
C ASN A 137 5.39 -2.58 -17.55
N SER A 138 6.12 -2.08 -18.56
CA SER A 138 6.16 -0.67 -18.96
C SER A 138 5.01 -0.27 -19.90
N GLN A 139 4.23 -1.24 -20.35
CA GLN A 139 3.10 -1.08 -21.25
C GLN A 139 1.94 -1.94 -20.76
N PHE A 140 0.75 -1.69 -21.31
CA PHE A 140 -0.41 -2.54 -21.09
C PHE A 140 -0.09 -3.98 -21.53
N VAL A 141 -0.35 -4.94 -20.65
CA VAL A 141 -0.30 -6.38 -20.94
C VAL A 141 -1.68 -6.95 -20.68
N LEU A 142 -2.02 -8.06 -21.34
CA LEU A 142 -3.29 -8.74 -21.10
C LEU A 142 -3.48 -8.99 -19.59
N PRO A 143 -4.67 -8.72 -19.01
CA PRO A 143 -4.91 -8.82 -17.58
C PRO A 143 -4.56 -10.17 -16.94
N LEU A 144 -4.53 -11.25 -17.72
CA LEU A 144 -4.13 -12.59 -17.27
C LEU A 144 -2.64 -12.71 -16.93
N PHE A 145 -1.80 -11.80 -17.42
CA PHE A 145 -0.34 -11.79 -17.22
C PHE A 145 0.14 -10.49 -16.56
N ASP A 146 -0.78 -9.71 -15.99
CA ASP A 146 -0.49 -8.41 -15.45
C ASP A 146 -0.58 -8.45 -13.91
N GLU A 147 0.57 -8.38 -13.26
CA GLU A 147 0.63 -8.27 -11.80
C GLU A 147 0.31 -6.85 -11.30
N GLY A 148 0.08 -5.89 -12.20
CA GLY A 148 -0.28 -4.51 -11.87
C GLY A 148 0.91 -3.63 -11.48
N PHE A 149 2.07 -4.20 -11.20
CA PHE A 149 3.25 -3.45 -10.79
C PHE A 149 3.95 -2.77 -11.98
N ARG A 150 3.67 -1.48 -12.18
CA ARG A 150 4.25 -0.71 -13.29
C ARG A 150 5.65 -0.21 -12.99
N SER A 151 6.46 0.00 -14.04
CA SER A 151 7.84 0.48 -13.90
C SER A 151 7.97 1.78 -13.07
N PRO A 152 7.10 2.80 -13.22
CA PRO A 152 7.18 3.99 -12.38
C PRO A 152 6.82 3.72 -10.91
N GLY A 153 5.79 2.93 -10.64
CA GLY A 153 5.44 2.47 -9.29
C GLY A 153 6.56 1.65 -8.64
N ARG A 154 7.27 0.81 -9.40
CA ARG A 154 8.45 0.09 -8.92
C ARG A 154 9.58 1.01 -8.54
N ALA A 155 9.93 1.98 -9.39
CA ALA A 155 10.98 2.95 -9.08
C ALA A 155 10.63 3.74 -7.81
N GLN A 156 9.37 4.16 -7.70
CA GLN A 156 8.86 4.86 -6.52
C GLN A 156 8.92 4.00 -5.25
N PHE A 157 8.58 2.72 -5.34
CA PHE A 157 8.65 1.79 -4.21
C PHE A 157 10.09 1.57 -3.74
N LEU A 158 11.02 1.35 -4.66
CA LEU A 158 12.44 1.19 -4.34
C LEU A 158 13.01 2.45 -3.69
N ALA A 159 12.69 3.64 -4.23
CA ALA A 159 13.07 4.90 -3.61
C ALA A 159 12.47 5.05 -2.20
N ALA A 160 11.24 4.60 -1.97
CA ALA A 160 10.63 4.60 -0.64
C ALA A 160 11.37 3.67 0.33
N LEU A 161 11.80 2.48 -0.12
CA LEU A 161 12.59 1.54 0.69
C LEU A 161 13.97 2.11 1.07
N ASP A 162 14.63 2.78 0.14
CA ASP A 162 15.98 3.32 0.35
C ASP A 162 15.99 4.55 1.25
N HIS A 163 14.88 5.30 1.28
CA HIS A 163 14.68 6.45 2.15
C HIS A 163 13.78 6.17 3.36
N TYR A 164 13.48 4.90 3.64
CA TYR A 164 12.62 4.54 4.75
C TYR A 164 13.24 4.95 6.09
N GLN A 165 12.43 5.61 6.92
CA GLN A 165 12.76 5.91 8.30
C GLN A 165 11.53 5.66 9.17
N ALA A 166 11.71 4.85 10.22
CA ALA A 166 10.65 4.59 11.19
C ALA A 166 10.16 5.91 11.83
N GLY A 167 8.84 6.06 11.94
CA GLY A 167 8.20 7.26 12.45
C GLY A 167 8.00 8.38 11.43
N VAL A 168 8.57 8.29 10.22
CA VAL A 168 8.44 9.29 9.15
C VAL A 168 7.51 8.76 8.05
N PRO A 169 6.26 9.25 7.95
CA PRO A 169 5.33 8.84 6.90
C PRO A 169 5.85 9.14 5.49
N ARG A 170 5.77 8.16 4.58
CA ARG A 170 6.08 8.38 3.16
C ARG A 170 4.89 9.01 2.44
N ASN A 171 5.13 10.04 1.63
CA ASN A 171 4.16 10.56 0.69
C ASN A 171 4.40 10.01 -0.72
N TYR A 172 3.47 9.22 -1.26
CA TYR A 172 3.53 8.66 -2.61
C TYR A 172 3.03 9.60 -3.71
N GLN A 173 2.59 10.82 -3.37
CA GLN A 173 2.20 11.82 -4.36
C GLN A 173 3.35 12.73 -4.76
N GLU A 174 4.39 12.85 -3.93
CA GLU A 174 5.53 13.71 -4.20
C GLU A 174 6.31 13.22 -5.44
N PRO A 175 6.75 14.14 -6.32
CA PRO A 175 7.65 13.82 -7.41
C PRO A 175 9.05 13.59 -6.82
N ARG A 176 9.37 12.34 -6.48
CA ARG A 176 10.75 11.90 -6.22
C ARG A 176 10.98 10.59 -6.95
#